data_AF-A0A9P6XXE2-F1
#
_entry.id   AF-A0A9P6XXE2-F1
#
_cell.length_a   1.000
_cell.length_b   1.000
_cell.length_c   1.000
_cell.angle_alpha   90.00
_cell.angle_beta   90.00
_cell.angle_gamma   90.00
#
_symmetry.space_group_name_H-M   'P 1'
#
loop_
_entity.id
_entity.type
_entity.pdbx_description
1 polymer ?
#
loop_
_entity_poly.entity_id
_entity_poly.type
_entity_poly.pdbx_seq_one_letter_code
_entity_poly.pdbx_strand_id
1 'polypeptide(L)'
;MNFGNVTGGIPANIDQTATLTLTCLKNTAYQISLNNGQNNPAATSTRRMATTLGTGTYYLTYELYRDSARSLRWGNTLNVDTVGGTGSGSAQQLTIYGRVPPVTGQPPAGAYNDLVQVTITY
;
A
#
# COMPACT_ATOMS: atom_id res chain seq x y z
N MET A 1 -2.34 -3.22 6.76
CA MET A 1 -0.94 -3.69 6.88
C MET A 1 -0.32 -2.98 8.07
N ASN A 2 0.49 -3.66 8.88
CA ASN A 2 1.15 -3.07 10.06
C ASN A 2 2.67 -3.10 9.86
N PHE A 3 3.33 -1.93 9.84
CA PHE A 3 4.78 -1.80 9.69
C PHE A 3 5.55 -1.96 11.01
N GLY A 4 4.85 -2.16 12.13
CA GLY A 4 5.46 -2.35 13.45
C GLY A 4 5.78 -1.03 14.15
N ASN A 5 6.58 -1.13 15.22
CA ASN A 5 7.01 0.00 16.04
C ASN A 5 8.48 0.30 15.79
N VAL A 6 8.85 1.57 15.78
CA VAL A 6 10.24 2.04 15.67
C VAL A 6 10.55 2.99 16.82
N THR A 7 11.77 2.93 17.34
CA THR A 7 12.26 3.82 18.39
C THR A 7 13.38 4.69 17.82
N GLY A 8 13.22 6.01 17.89
CA GLY A 8 14.17 6.94 17.28
C GLY A 8 13.90 7.10 15.78
N GLY A 9 14.81 6.63 14.94
CA GLY A 9 14.74 6.79 13.48
C GLY A 9 14.34 5.53 12.71
N ILE A 10 14.25 5.67 11.38
CA ILE A 10 14.04 4.57 10.43
C ILE A 10 15.29 4.50 9.53
N PRO A 11 16.37 3.79 9.93
CA PRO A 11 17.64 3.81 9.21
C PRO A 11 17.70 2.87 8.00
N ALA A 12 16.74 1.95 7.89
CA ALA A 12 16.68 0.92 6.85
C ALA A 12 15.24 0.70 6.39
N ASN A 13 15.05 0.02 5.26
CA ASN A 13 13.73 -0.37 4.79
C ASN A 13 13.01 -1.22 5.84
N ILE A 14 11.74 -0.90 6.08
CA ILE A 14 10.83 -1.75 6.86
C ILE A 14 9.89 -2.40 5.87
N ASP A 15 10.07 -3.70 5.69
CA ASP A 15 9.39 -4.51 4.70
C ASP A 15 8.32 -5.37 5.37
N GLN A 16 7.11 -5.38 4.80
CA GLN A 16 5.98 -6.16 5.30
C GLN A 16 5.17 -6.77 4.16
N THR A 17 4.30 -7.73 4.49
CA THR A 17 3.34 -8.32 3.54
C THR A 17 1.94 -8.36 4.12
N ALA A 18 0.93 -8.36 3.25
CA ALA A 18 -0.46 -8.59 3.61
C ALA A 18 -1.12 -9.46 2.54
N THR A 19 -2.09 -10.29 2.94
CA THR A 19 -2.83 -11.14 2.00
C THR A 19 -4.19 -10.54 1.71
N LEU A 20 -4.49 -10.33 0.43
CA LEU A 20 -5.82 -10.03 -0.08
C LEU A 20 -6.46 -11.33 -0.57
N THR A 21 -7.59 -11.71 0.01
CA THR A 21 -8.38 -12.86 -0.45
C THR A 21 -9.63 -12.34 -1.14
N LEU A 22 -9.87 -12.80 -2.37
CA LEU A 22 -11.05 -12.44 -3.16
C LEU A 22 -11.67 -13.69 -3.79
N THR A 23 -12.97 -13.64 -4.07
CA THR A 23 -13.65 -14.68 -4.85
C THR A 23 -14.34 -13.99 -6.02
N CYS A 24 -13.78 -14.17 -7.23
CA CYS A 24 -14.38 -13.67 -8.46
C CYS A 24 -15.15 -14.79 -9.17
N LEU A 25 -16.20 -14.40 -9.90
CA LEU A 25 -17.00 -15.30 -10.72
C LEU A 25 -16.12 -16.08 -11.71
N LYS A 26 -16.43 -17.36 -11.90
CA LYS A 26 -15.67 -18.25 -12.77
C LYS A 26 -15.67 -17.70 -14.20
N ASN A 27 -14.49 -17.66 -14.82
CA ASN A 27 -14.26 -17.16 -16.19
C ASN A 27 -14.48 -15.65 -16.38
N THR A 28 -14.60 -14.86 -15.31
CA THR A 28 -14.66 -13.39 -15.40
C THR A 28 -13.25 -12.81 -15.27
N ALA A 29 -12.80 -12.07 -16.29
CA ALA A 29 -11.57 -11.30 -16.19
C ALA A 29 -11.73 -10.19 -15.14
N TYR A 30 -10.68 -9.88 -14.39
CA TYR A 30 -10.70 -8.78 -13.44
C TYR A 30 -9.37 -8.04 -13.39
N GLN A 31 -9.42 -6.81 -12.91
CA GLN A 31 -8.26 -6.03 -12.48
C GLN A 31 -8.47 -5.50 -11.07
N ILE A 32 -7.42 -5.56 -10.27
CA ILE A 32 -7.39 -5.04 -8.91
C ILE A 32 -6.45 -3.85 -8.87
N SER A 33 -6.98 -2.74 -8.39
CA SER A 33 -6.28 -1.48 -8.22
C SER A 33 -6.20 -1.08 -6.76
N LEU A 34 -5.12 -0.39 -6.41
CA LEU A 34 -4.89 0.23 -5.11
C LEU A 34 -4.72 1.73 -5.32
N ASN A 35 -5.54 2.57 -4.67
CA ASN A 35 -5.36 4.03 -4.76
C ASN A 35 -4.10 4.51 -4.00
N ASN A 36 -3.86 5.81 -3.97
CA ASN A 36 -2.66 6.39 -3.34
C ASN A 36 -2.80 6.68 -1.84
N GLY A 37 -3.85 6.16 -1.20
CA GLY A 37 -4.14 6.44 0.21
C GLY A 37 -4.92 7.74 0.42
N GLN A 38 -5.52 7.86 1.61
CA GLN A 38 -6.28 9.05 2.02
C GLN A 38 -5.38 10.28 2.20
N ASN A 39 -4.12 10.08 2.57
CA ASN A 39 -3.18 11.16 2.83
C ASN A 39 -2.35 11.55 1.60
N ASN A 40 -2.69 11.07 0.41
CA ASN A 40 -2.03 11.43 -0.84
C ASN A 40 -2.03 12.97 -1.05
N PRO A 41 -0.87 13.61 -1.27
CA PRO A 41 -0.84 15.00 -1.70
C PRO A 41 -1.56 15.17 -3.04
N ALA A 42 -2.33 16.25 -3.18
CA ALA A 42 -3.07 16.54 -4.39
C ALA A 42 -2.19 16.48 -5.66
N ALA A 43 -2.71 15.85 -6.71
CA ALA A 43 -2.03 15.66 -8.00
C ALA A 43 -0.68 14.90 -7.93
N THR A 44 -0.51 14.00 -6.95
CA THR A 44 0.68 13.12 -6.86
C THR A 44 0.28 11.64 -6.78
N SER A 45 1.27 10.74 -6.87
CA SER A 45 1.10 9.30 -6.61
C SER A 45 1.67 8.83 -5.28
N THR A 46 2.06 9.77 -4.41
CA THR A 46 2.75 9.48 -3.16
C THR A 46 1.81 8.90 -2.11
N ARG A 47 2.11 7.68 -1.66
CA ARG A 47 1.51 7.07 -0.47
C ARG A 47 2.26 7.51 0.78
N ARG A 48 1.53 7.98 1.79
CA ARG A 48 2.12 8.39 3.06
C ARG A 48 1.14 8.17 4.20
N MET A 49 1.61 7.63 5.31
CA MET A 49 0.86 7.59 6.56
C MET A 49 0.98 8.94 7.27
N ALA A 50 -0.05 9.32 8.01
CA ALA A 50 -0.09 10.58 8.74
C ALA A 50 -0.27 10.36 10.24
N THR A 51 0.33 11.24 11.03
CA THR A 51 0.03 11.41 12.46
C THR A 51 -0.19 12.89 12.73
N THR A 52 -1.07 13.22 13.67
CA THR A 52 -1.36 14.59 14.09
C THR A 52 -0.92 14.76 15.54
N LEU A 53 -0.02 15.71 15.79
CA LEU A 53 0.50 16.03 17.12
C LEU A 53 0.32 17.53 17.35
N GLY A 54 -0.49 17.90 18.34
CA GLY A 54 -0.89 19.30 18.54
C GLY A 54 -1.57 19.85 17.27
N THR A 55 -1.02 20.93 16.72
CA THR A 55 -1.51 21.56 15.49
C THR A 55 -0.79 21.10 14.22
N GLY A 56 0.22 20.23 14.33
CA GLY A 56 1.03 19.75 13.22
C GLY A 56 0.59 18.38 12.69
N THR A 57 0.58 18.21 11.38
CA THR A 57 0.49 16.88 10.73
C THR A 57 1.85 16.49 10.18
N TYR A 58 2.28 15.27 10.53
CA TYR A 58 3.55 14.70 10.09
C TYR A 58 3.28 13.46 9.27
N TYR A 59 4.17 13.18 8.31
CA TYR A 59 3.97 12.10 7.34
C TYR A 59 5.17 11.17 7.26
N LEU A 60 4.89 9.88 7.00
CA LEU A 60 5.87 8.86 6.65
C LEU A 60 5.48 8.24 5.32
N THR A 61 6.36 8.26 4.33
CA THR A 61 6.09 7.63 3.03
C THR A 61 6.12 6.11 3.15
N TYR A 62 5.35 5.44 2.31
CA TYR A 62 5.42 3.99 2.11
C TYR A 62 5.03 3.68 0.67
N GLU A 63 5.25 2.45 0.24
CA GLU A 63 4.78 1.99 -1.06
C GLU A 63 4.33 0.53 -1.01
N LEU A 64 3.40 0.17 -1.90
CA LEU A 64 2.85 -1.17 -2.06
C LEU A 64 3.15 -1.71 -3.45
N TYR A 65 3.55 -2.97 -3.52
CA TYR A 65 4.07 -3.64 -4.70
C TYR A 65 3.36 -4.97 -4.94
N ARG A 66 3.35 -5.38 -6.21
CA ARG A 66 2.76 -6.65 -6.67
C ARG A 66 3.77 -7.79 -6.77
N ASP A 67 5.04 -7.53 -6.46
CA ASP A 67 6.15 -8.47 -6.51
C ASP A 67 7.01 -8.44 -5.23
N SER A 68 7.64 -9.57 -4.90
CA SER A 68 8.48 -9.71 -3.70
C SER A 68 9.76 -8.87 -3.76
N ALA A 69 10.28 -8.60 -4.96
CA ALA A 69 11.43 -7.73 -5.14
C ALA A 69 11.10 -6.24 -4.96
N ARG A 70 9.80 -5.89 -4.86
CA ARG A 70 9.31 -4.51 -4.69
C ARG A 70 9.79 -3.61 -5.82
N SER A 71 9.75 -4.13 -7.03
CA SER A 71 10.15 -3.45 -8.27
C SER A 71 8.94 -2.97 -9.07
N LEU A 72 7.78 -3.59 -8.85
CA LEU A 72 6.54 -3.31 -9.55
C LEU A 72 5.52 -2.73 -8.57
N ARG A 73 5.35 -1.40 -8.64
CA ARG A 73 4.31 -0.69 -7.90
C ARG A 73 2.93 -1.31 -8.19
N TRP A 74 2.10 -1.43 -7.17
CA TRP A 74 0.68 -1.73 -7.31
C TRP A 74 -0.12 -0.45 -7.14
N GLY A 75 -0.64 0.09 -8.23
CA GLY A 75 -1.41 1.32 -8.29
C GLY A 75 -2.79 1.14 -8.91
N ASN A 76 -3.24 2.18 -9.59
CA ASN A 76 -4.61 2.35 -10.05
C ASN A 76 -4.75 2.75 -11.52
N THR A 77 -3.67 2.64 -12.31
CA THR A 77 -3.71 2.82 -13.76
C THR A 77 -3.90 1.45 -14.42
N LEU A 78 -5.10 1.24 -14.98
CA LEU A 78 -5.46 -0.01 -15.66
C LEU A 78 -4.41 -0.42 -16.69
N ASN A 79 -4.08 -1.71 -16.73
CA ASN A 79 -3.07 -2.32 -17.59
C ASN A 79 -1.62 -1.82 -17.40
N VAL A 80 -1.35 -0.96 -16.41
CA VAL A 80 0.00 -0.46 -16.12
C VAL A 80 0.49 -1.02 -14.79
N ASP A 81 -0.16 -0.62 -13.70
CA ASP A 81 0.25 -0.93 -12.33
C ASP A 81 -0.84 -1.64 -11.51
N THR A 82 -1.83 -2.24 -12.17
CA THR A 82 -2.85 -3.09 -11.55
C THR A 82 -2.47 -4.57 -11.55
N VAL A 83 -3.18 -5.39 -10.77
CA VAL A 83 -3.06 -6.86 -10.82
C VAL A 83 -4.25 -7.43 -11.58
N GLY A 84 -3.99 -8.06 -12.73
CA GLY A 84 -5.00 -8.75 -13.53
C GLY A 84 -5.15 -10.22 -13.15
N GLY A 85 -6.30 -10.79 -13.44
CA GLY A 85 -6.55 -12.22 -13.30
C GLY A 85 -7.86 -12.67 -13.93
N THR A 86 -8.15 -13.96 -13.80
CA THR A 86 -9.44 -14.56 -14.18
C THR A 86 -10.02 -15.25 -12.96
N GLY A 87 -11.29 -14.98 -12.69
CA GLY A 87 -12.01 -15.57 -11.57
C GLY A 87 -12.10 -17.09 -11.72
N SER A 88 -11.84 -17.79 -10.62
CA SER A 88 -11.92 -19.25 -10.57
C SER A 88 -13.28 -19.77 -10.07
N GLY A 89 -14.13 -18.90 -9.52
CA GLY A 89 -15.29 -19.29 -8.72
C GLY A 89 -14.92 -19.80 -7.31
N SER A 90 -13.66 -19.62 -6.89
CA SER A 90 -13.14 -19.99 -5.58
C SER A 90 -12.23 -18.89 -5.04
N ALA A 91 -11.85 -18.99 -3.76
CA ALA A 91 -10.99 -18.03 -3.10
C ALA A 91 -9.59 -18.00 -3.76
N GLN A 92 -9.19 -16.80 -4.20
CA GLN A 92 -7.88 -16.50 -4.78
C GLN A 92 -7.15 -15.54 -3.84
N GLN A 93 -5.91 -15.87 -3.50
CA GLN A 93 -5.07 -15.06 -2.63
C GLN A 93 -4.03 -14.29 -3.44
N LEU A 94 -3.86 -13.01 -3.09
CA LEU A 94 -2.83 -12.14 -3.63
C LEU A 94 -2.02 -11.57 -2.48
N THR A 95 -0.70 -11.52 -2.65
CA THR A 95 0.20 -10.92 -1.66
C THR A 95 0.49 -9.47 -2.03
N ILE A 96 0.23 -8.57 -1.10
CA ILE A 96 0.61 -7.17 -1.16
C ILE A 96 1.96 -7.05 -0.44
N TYR A 97 2.98 -6.56 -1.12
CA TYR A 97 4.30 -6.31 -0.54
C TYR A 97 4.41 -4.83 -0.19
N GLY A 98 4.61 -4.49 1.07
CA GLY A 98 4.76 -3.11 1.53
C GLY A 98 6.19 -2.79 1.93
N ARG A 99 6.56 -1.50 1.82
CA ARG A 99 7.82 -0.95 2.30
C ARG A 99 7.64 0.46 2.85
N VAL A 100 8.22 0.73 4.02
CA VAL A 100 8.58 2.08 4.46
C VAL A 100 10.08 2.27 4.21
N PRO A 101 10.51 3.25 3.39
CA PRO A 101 11.92 3.50 3.14
C PRO A 101 12.61 4.16 4.35
N PRO A 102 13.96 4.22 4.38
CA PRO A 102 14.68 4.97 5.39
C PRO A 102 14.24 6.43 5.44
N VAL A 103 14.18 6.98 6.65
CA VAL A 103 13.83 8.37 6.90
C VAL A 103 15.01 9.08 7.54
N THR A 104 15.41 10.19 6.94
CA THR A 104 16.45 11.04 7.50
C THR A 104 15.93 11.77 8.73
N GLY A 105 16.66 11.67 9.84
CA GLY A 105 16.27 12.25 11.12
C GLY A 105 15.29 11.39 11.91
N GLN A 106 14.73 11.99 12.95
CA GLN A 106 13.80 11.31 13.85
C GLN A 106 12.37 11.81 13.58
N PRO A 107 11.49 10.98 13.00
CA PRO A 107 10.08 11.35 12.88
C PRO A 107 9.48 11.53 14.28
N PRO A 108 8.55 12.47 14.48
CA PRO A 108 7.85 12.61 15.75
C PRO A 108 7.18 11.32 16.20
N ALA A 109 7.22 11.05 17.50
CA ALA A 109 6.57 9.87 18.06
C ALA A 109 5.05 9.97 17.90
N GLY A 110 4.44 9.00 17.24
CA GLY A 110 3.01 8.96 17.01
C GLY A 110 2.58 7.73 16.23
N ALA A 111 1.29 7.43 16.26
CA ALA A 111 0.70 6.41 15.39
C ALA A 111 0.47 7.01 14.01
N TYR A 112 1.20 6.52 13.01
CA TYR A 112 1.07 6.93 11.61
C TYR A 112 0.10 5.98 10.90
N ASN A 113 -0.98 6.51 10.33
CA ASN A 113 -2.01 5.72 9.67
C ASN A 113 -2.32 6.24 8.26
N ASP A 114 -2.73 5.35 7.36
CA ASP A 114 -3.28 5.70 6.06
C ASP A 114 -4.39 4.71 5.68
N LEU A 115 -5.29 5.11 4.78
CA LEU A 115 -6.36 4.27 4.26
C LEU A 115 -6.22 4.13 2.73
N VAL A 116 -5.83 2.94 2.28
CA VAL A 116 -5.77 2.59 0.85
C VAL A 116 -7.04 1.86 0.46
N GLN A 117 -7.70 2.35 -0.58
CA GLN A 117 -8.86 1.69 -1.17
C GLN A 117 -8.42 0.67 -2.22
N VAL A 118 -9.00 -0.53 -2.12
CA VAL A 118 -8.90 -1.59 -3.12
C VAL A 118 -10.14 -1.55 -4.00
N THR A 119 -9.97 -1.48 -5.32
CA THR A 119 -11.07 -1.53 -6.28
C THR A 119 -10.86 -2.70 -7.25
N ILE A 120 -11.89 -3.53 -7.38
CA ILE A 120 -11.94 -4.64 -8.33
C ILE A 120 -12.83 -4.22 -9.50
N THR A 121 -12.28 -4.24 -10.72
CA THR A 121 -12.98 -4.00 -11.98
C THR A 121 -13.10 -5.32 -12.74
N TYR A 122 -14.26 -5.60 -13.34
CA TYR A 122 -14.55 -6.80 -14.12
C TYR A 122 -15.20 -6.45 -15.47
#